data_AF-A0A1W9PT97-F1
#
_entry.id   AF-A0A1W9PT97-F1
#
_cell.length_a   1.000
_cell.length_b   1.000
_cell.length_c   1.000
_cell.angle_alpha   90.00
_cell.angle_beta   90.00
_cell.angle_gamma   90.00
#
_symmetry.space_group_name_H-M   'P 1'
#
loop_
_entity.id
_entity.type
_entity.pdbx_description
1 polymer ?
#
loop_
_entity_poly.entity_id
_entity_poly.type
_entity_poly.pdbx_seq_one_letter_code
_entity_poly.pdbx_strand_id
1 'polypeptide(L)'
;MHTVIFTASFYLALTICLTGTIYRVSNWFRFKIGPDAARYSARERMAAALKGIIRTVLGRRFFAILKVLVLDVLFQARILKSGFFPWLMHMCIFAGVMLLVLMHALGESITQALFPDYASTLNPFMFLRNLFGAMVVLGIAIALYRRLTVKDLRRTTNSGDRFAIVLLAIIIFSGFLLESVQILSSSIFDQMVKDYSGAVETEEIKHLKAYWEQEFGVVFPGAVHPTDPEYLKKGRLLHEE
;
A
#
# COMPACT_ATOMS: atom_id res chain seq x y z
N MET A 1 24.23 0.45 -13.68
CA MET A 1 23.05 0.31 -14.57
C MET A 1 21.73 0.33 -13.80
N HIS A 2 21.59 -0.46 -12.72
CA HIS A 2 20.36 -0.52 -11.90
C HIS A 2 19.90 0.83 -11.31
N THR A 3 20.82 1.62 -10.74
CA THR A 3 20.52 2.94 -10.16
C THR A 3 20.08 3.99 -11.19
N VAL A 4 20.60 3.90 -12.42
CA VAL A 4 20.25 4.83 -13.51
C VAL A 4 18.83 4.55 -14.01
N ILE A 5 18.47 3.27 -14.19
CA ILE A 5 17.13 2.88 -14.64
C ILE A 5 16.07 3.26 -13.59
N PHE A 6 16.34 2.97 -12.31
CA PHE A 6 15.44 3.34 -11.23
C PHE A 6 15.22 4.87 -11.17
N THR A 7 16.31 5.63 -11.12
CA THR A 7 16.23 7.10 -11.02
C THR A 7 15.53 7.71 -12.24
N ALA A 8 15.87 7.26 -13.45
CA ALA A 8 15.25 7.77 -14.67
C ALA A 8 13.75 7.44 -14.75
N SER A 9 13.36 6.20 -14.44
CA SER A 9 11.95 5.78 -14.47
C SER A 9 11.12 6.49 -13.39
N PHE A 10 11.68 6.70 -12.19
CA PHE A 10 11.06 7.47 -11.12
C PHE A 10 10.76 8.91 -11.55
N TYR A 11 11.77 9.64 -12.03
CA TYR A 11 11.57 11.02 -12.45
C TYR A 11 10.65 11.14 -13.66
N LEU A 12 10.74 10.21 -14.62
CA LEU A 12 9.83 10.18 -15.76
C LEU A 12 8.38 10.00 -15.32
N ALA A 13 8.11 9.01 -14.46
CA ALA A 13 6.77 8.75 -13.93
C ALA A 13 6.23 9.95 -13.14
N LEU A 14 7.08 10.56 -12.30
CA LEU A 14 6.73 11.76 -11.53
C LEU A 14 6.42 12.94 -12.45
N THR A 15 7.23 13.19 -13.47
CA THR A 15 6.99 14.27 -14.44
C THR A 15 5.69 14.05 -15.20
N ILE A 16 5.43 12.83 -15.70
CA ILE A 16 4.16 12.51 -16.40
C ILE A 16 2.97 12.73 -15.47
N CYS A 17 3.04 12.26 -14.23
CA CYS A 17 1.97 12.40 -13.24
C CYS A 17 1.70 13.89 -12.91
N LEU A 18 2.75 14.66 -12.60
CA LEU A 18 2.63 16.07 -12.24
C LEU A 18 2.14 16.91 -13.42
N THR A 19 2.74 16.75 -14.61
CA THR A 19 2.33 17.50 -15.81
C THR A 19 0.90 17.16 -16.22
N GLY A 20 0.52 15.89 -16.19
CA GLY A 20 -0.86 15.46 -16.46
C GLY A 20 -1.86 16.03 -15.46
N THR A 21 -1.50 16.07 -14.17
CA THR A 21 -2.33 16.66 -13.11
C THR A 21 -2.47 18.17 -13.30
N ILE A 22 -1.36 18.88 -13.50
CA ILE A 22 -1.33 20.34 -13.75
C ILE A 22 -2.17 20.67 -15.00
N TYR A 23 -2.02 19.89 -16.07
CA TYR A 23 -2.78 20.06 -17.30
C TYR A 23 -4.29 19.93 -17.04
N ARG A 24 -4.72 18.84 -16.37
CA ARG A 24 -6.15 18.62 -16.04
C ARG A 24 -6.72 19.71 -15.14
N VAL A 25 -6.01 20.11 -14.09
CA VAL A 25 -6.44 21.18 -13.17
C VAL A 25 -6.52 22.51 -13.89
N SER A 26 -5.50 22.85 -14.69
CA SER A 26 -5.48 24.09 -15.48
C SER A 26 -6.65 24.17 -16.46
N ASN A 27 -6.98 23.06 -17.10
CA ASN A 27 -8.08 22.95 -18.03
C ASN A 27 -9.44 23.25 -17.39
N TRP A 28 -9.61 22.96 -16.09
CA TRP A 28 -10.84 23.29 -15.37
C TRP A 28 -11.12 24.80 -15.32
N PHE A 29 -10.07 25.61 -15.24
CA PHE A 29 -10.16 27.07 -15.24
C PHE A 29 -10.16 27.68 -16.64
N ARG A 30 -9.54 27.00 -17.62
CA ARG A 30 -9.35 27.50 -18.98
C ARG A 30 -10.52 27.17 -19.92
N PHE A 31 -11.12 25.99 -19.82
CA PHE A 31 -12.21 25.61 -20.72
C PHE A 31 -13.50 26.38 -20.41
N LYS A 32 -14.13 26.89 -21.46
CA LYS A 32 -15.38 27.63 -21.41
C LYS A 32 -16.51 26.72 -21.89
N ILE A 33 -17.17 26.03 -20.97
CA ILE A 33 -18.28 25.14 -21.28
C ILE A 33 -19.59 25.89 -20.97
N GLY A 34 -20.38 26.17 -22.00
CA GLY A 34 -21.67 26.87 -21.89
C GLY A 34 -21.60 28.39 -22.11
N PRO A 35 -22.76 29.05 -22.34
CA PRO A 35 -22.83 30.46 -22.74
C PRO A 35 -22.31 31.42 -21.66
N ASP A 36 -22.55 31.12 -20.38
CA ASP A 36 -22.08 31.95 -19.25
C ASP A 36 -20.56 31.87 -19.02
N ALA A 37 -19.93 30.79 -19.49
CA ALA A 37 -18.52 30.55 -19.32
C ALA A 37 -17.66 31.51 -20.16
N ALA A 38 -18.22 32.11 -21.21
CA ALA A 38 -17.52 33.11 -22.04
C ALA A 38 -17.16 34.39 -21.27
N ARG A 39 -17.95 34.73 -20.24
CA ARG A 39 -17.94 36.02 -19.52
C ARG A 39 -16.79 36.18 -18.53
N TYR A 40 -16.22 35.08 -18.04
CA TYR A 40 -15.19 35.10 -16.99
C TYR A 40 -13.86 34.56 -17.50
N SER A 41 -12.78 35.28 -17.19
CA SER A 41 -11.41 34.85 -17.45
C SER A 41 -10.97 33.74 -16.48
N ALA A 42 -9.92 33.00 -16.85
CA ALA A 42 -9.37 31.94 -16.01
C ALA A 42 -8.88 32.45 -14.64
N ARG A 43 -8.35 33.68 -14.59
CA ARG A 43 -7.86 34.31 -13.35
C ARG A 43 -9.00 34.61 -12.38
N GLU A 44 -10.12 35.14 -12.89
CA GLU A 44 -11.29 35.44 -12.06
C GLU A 44 -11.90 34.16 -11.49
N ARG A 45 -11.94 33.08 -12.27
CA ARG A 45 -12.40 31.77 -11.80
C ARG A 45 -11.49 31.20 -10.72
N MET A 46 -10.17 31.29 -10.91
CA MET A 46 -9.19 30.87 -9.91
C MET A 46 -9.37 31.65 -8.60
N ALA A 47 -9.47 32.97 -8.69
CA ALA A 47 -9.67 33.83 -7.52
C ALA A 47 -10.99 33.53 -6.80
N ALA A 48 -12.07 33.32 -7.56
CA ALA A 48 -13.38 32.94 -7.00
C ALA A 48 -13.34 31.56 -6.32
N ALA A 49 -12.66 30.58 -6.93
CA ALA A 49 -12.47 29.26 -6.35
C ALA A 49 -11.68 29.34 -5.04
N LEU A 50 -10.55 30.07 -5.02
CA LEU A 50 -9.74 30.25 -3.82
C LEU A 50 -10.52 30.95 -2.70
N LYS A 51 -11.23 32.04 -3.03
CA LYS A 51 -12.11 32.76 -2.08
C LYS A 51 -13.20 31.83 -1.53
N GLY A 52 -13.78 31.00 -2.39
CA GLY A 52 -14.78 29.99 -2.00
C GLY A 52 -14.21 28.94 -1.04
N ILE A 53 -13.01 28.43 -1.32
CA ILE A 53 -12.31 27.46 -0.47
C ILE A 53 -12.04 28.09 0.91
N ILE A 54 -11.41 29.26 0.97
CA ILE A 54 -11.09 29.94 2.23
C ILE A 54 -12.35 30.19 3.05
N ARG A 55 -13.42 30.73 2.43
CA ARG A 55 -14.70 30.97 3.11
C ARG A 55 -15.33 29.69 3.66
N THR A 56 -15.14 28.57 2.96
CA THR A 56 -15.74 27.30 3.36
C THR A 56 -14.95 26.63 4.48
N VAL A 57 -13.63 26.68 4.42
CA VAL A 57 -12.72 26.14 5.45
C VAL A 57 -12.83 26.93 6.76
N LEU A 58 -12.92 28.26 6.70
CA LEU A 58 -13.05 29.11 7.89
C LEU A 58 -14.49 29.28 8.39
N GLY A 59 -15.48 28.73 7.69
CA GLY A 59 -16.90 28.89 8.01
C GLY A 59 -17.52 27.67 8.69
N ARG A 60 -18.78 27.79 9.14
CA ARG A 60 -19.56 26.67 9.70
C ARG A 60 -19.73 25.47 8.76
N ARG A 61 -19.58 25.70 7.44
CA ARG A 61 -19.60 24.65 6.42
C ARG A 61 -18.40 23.70 6.50
N PHE A 62 -17.33 24.09 7.20
CA PHE A 62 -16.19 23.22 7.50
C PHE A 62 -16.64 21.89 8.11
N PHE A 63 -17.52 21.90 9.11
CA PHE A 63 -18.01 20.68 9.74
C PHE A 63 -18.82 19.79 8.80
N ALA A 64 -19.55 20.38 7.86
CA ALA A 64 -20.25 19.62 6.82
C ALA A 64 -19.25 18.94 5.88
N ILE A 65 -18.18 19.64 5.48
CA ILE A 65 -17.10 19.04 4.68
C ILE A 65 -16.38 17.96 5.47
N LEU A 66 -16.02 18.20 6.73
CA LEU A 66 -15.34 17.23 7.57
C LEU A 66 -16.18 15.95 7.71
N LYS A 67 -17.49 16.09 7.91
CA LYS A 67 -18.43 14.97 7.95
C LYS A 67 -18.41 14.19 6.62
N VAL A 68 -18.45 14.87 5.48
CA VAL A 68 -18.39 14.22 4.16
C VAL A 68 -17.02 13.56 3.95
N LEU A 69 -15.92 14.20 4.35
CA LEU A 69 -14.59 13.61 4.26
C LEU A 69 -14.50 12.31 5.07
N VAL A 70 -14.91 12.34 6.34
CA VAL A 70 -14.86 11.15 7.19
C VAL A 70 -15.83 10.08 6.66
N LEU A 71 -17.10 10.41 6.49
CA LEU A 71 -18.11 9.41 6.17
C LEU A 71 -18.09 8.97 4.70
N ASP A 72 -18.04 9.90 3.76
CA ASP A 72 -18.15 9.57 2.32
C ASP A 72 -16.79 9.29 1.67
N VAL A 73 -15.66 9.82 2.18
CA VAL A 73 -14.32 9.55 1.61
C VAL A 73 -13.62 8.42 2.36
N LEU A 74 -13.45 8.53 3.69
CA LEU A 74 -12.72 7.51 4.46
C LEU A 74 -13.54 6.23 4.65
N PHE A 75 -14.79 6.35 5.11
CA PHE A 75 -15.67 5.20 5.35
C PHE A 75 -16.56 4.85 4.16
N GLN A 76 -16.53 5.64 3.08
CA GLN A 76 -17.27 5.40 1.85
C GLN A 76 -18.77 5.09 2.06
N ALA A 77 -19.41 5.75 3.01
CA ALA A 77 -20.79 5.50 3.45
C ALA A 77 -21.82 5.60 2.31
N ARG A 78 -21.55 6.41 1.29
CA ARG A 78 -22.39 6.49 0.09
C ARG A 78 -22.41 5.17 -0.70
N ILE A 79 -21.28 4.47 -0.77
CA ILE A 79 -21.18 3.16 -1.41
C ILE A 79 -21.88 2.10 -0.55
N LEU A 80 -21.78 2.21 0.78
CA LEU A 80 -22.51 1.31 1.68
C LEU A 80 -24.02 1.35 1.45
N LYS A 81 -24.57 2.53 1.15
CA LYS A 81 -25.99 2.70 0.81
C LYS A 81 -26.40 2.02 -0.50
N SER A 82 -25.47 1.81 -1.45
CA SER A 82 -25.77 1.07 -2.69
C SER A 82 -25.60 -0.44 -2.54
N GLY A 83 -24.89 -0.89 -1.50
CA GLY A 83 -24.82 -2.29 -1.10
C GLY A 83 -23.56 -2.61 -0.30
N PHE A 84 -23.65 -3.65 0.53
CA PHE A 84 -22.53 -4.08 1.38
C PHE A 84 -21.34 -4.62 0.57
N PHE A 85 -21.56 -5.47 -0.44
CA PHE A 85 -20.45 -6.05 -1.23
C PHE A 85 -19.63 -5.04 -2.04
N PRO A 86 -20.23 -4.06 -2.77
CA PRO A 86 -19.48 -2.97 -3.39
C PRO A 86 -18.67 -2.16 -2.38
N TRP A 87 -19.25 -1.92 -1.19
CA TRP A 87 -18.58 -1.20 -0.12
C TRP A 87 -17.41 -1.97 0.45
N LEU A 88 -17.60 -3.25 0.80
CA LEU A 88 -16.54 -4.12 1.33
C LEU A 88 -15.38 -4.21 0.34
N MET A 89 -15.68 -4.44 -0.95
CA MET A 89 -14.69 -4.44 -2.03
C MET A 89 -13.86 -3.15 -2.05
N HIS A 90 -14.52 -1.99 -2.05
CA HIS A 90 -13.81 -0.72 -2.09
C HIS A 90 -13.07 -0.40 -0.79
N MET A 91 -13.62 -0.74 0.37
CA MET A 91 -12.94 -0.56 1.66
C MET A 91 -11.69 -1.43 1.77
N CYS A 92 -11.78 -2.70 1.36
CA CYS A 92 -10.64 -3.61 1.31
C CYS A 92 -9.50 -3.07 0.44
N ILE A 93 -9.81 -2.58 -0.77
CA ILE A 93 -8.81 -1.99 -1.66
C ILE A 93 -8.28 -0.66 -1.09
N PHE A 94 -9.18 0.27 -0.76
CA PHE A 94 -8.81 1.61 -0.33
C PHE A 94 -8.03 1.60 0.99
N ALA A 95 -8.57 0.97 2.03
CA ALA A 95 -7.93 0.92 3.33
C ALA A 95 -6.64 0.08 3.27
N GLY A 96 -6.67 -1.08 2.58
CA GLY A 96 -5.48 -1.92 2.41
C GLY A 96 -4.34 -1.17 1.73
N VAL A 97 -4.60 -0.53 0.59
CA VAL A 97 -3.56 0.27 -0.12
C VAL A 97 -3.11 1.47 0.71
N MET A 98 -4.04 2.22 1.32
CA MET A 98 -3.67 3.41 2.10
C MET A 98 -2.80 3.05 3.30
N LEU A 99 -3.14 1.99 4.04
CA LEU A 99 -2.39 1.54 5.19
C LEU A 99 -1.04 0.92 4.79
N LEU A 100 -0.97 0.24 3.64
CA LEU A 100 0.31 -0.19 3.05
C LEU A 100 1.18 1.01 2.66
N VAL A 101 0.62 2.06 2.06
CA VAL A 101 1.41 3.27 1.76
C VAL A 101 1.97 3.89 3.03
N LEU A 102 1.17 3.98 4.10
CA LEU A 102 1.63 4.53 5.38
C LEU A 102 2.73 3.67 6.02
N MET A 103 2.53 2.37 6.16
CA MET A 103 3.48 1.50 6.86
C MET A 103 4.66 1.10 5.97
N HIS A 104 4.45 0.79 4.70
CA HIS A 104 5.50 0.31 3.81
C HIS A 104 6.23 1.45 3.10
N ALA A 105 5.53 2.26 2.30
CA ALA A 105 6.18 3.27 1.47
C ALA A 105 6.64 4.50 2.26
N LEU A 106 5.88 4.87 3.30
CA LEU A 106 6.15 6.01 4.18
C LEU A 106 6.59 5.56 5.58
N GLY A 107 7.06 4.31 5.71
CA GLY A 107 7.46 3.71 6.97
C GLY A 107 8.49 4.54 7.72
N GLU A 108 9.59 4.88 7.04
CA GLU A 108 10.70 5.65 7.63
C GLU A 108 10.32 7.10 7.94
N SER A 109 9.50 7.74 7.12
CA SER A 109 9.20 9.18 7.26
C SER A 109 8.02 9.47 8.17
N ILE A 110 7.01 8.60 8.20
CA ILE A 110 5.75 8.82 8.93
C ILE A 110 5.59 7.78 10.04
N THR A 111 5.71 6.49 9.73
CA THR A 111 5.36 5.45 10.70
C THR A 111 6.36 5.40 11.86
N GLN A 112 7.67 5.51 11.60
CA GLN A 112 8.70 5.62 12.65
C GLN A 112 8.51 6.85 13.55
N ALA A 113 8.03 7.97 12.99
CA ALA A 113 7.77 9.18 13.77
C ALA A 113 6.56 9.02 14.72
N LEU A 114 5.60 8.15 14.39
CA LEU A 114 4.43 7.86 15.21
C LEU A 114 4.65 6.69 16.18
N PHE A 115 5.49 5.72 15.79
CA PHE A 115 5.79 4.50 16.52
C PHE A 115 7.31 4.34 16.61
N PRO A 116 7.95 4.76 17.72
CA PRO A 116 9.41 4.69 17.88
C PRO A 116 9.99 3.28 17.69
N ASP A 117 9.23 2.25 18.09
CA ASP A 117 9.61 0.84 17.98
C ASP A 117 9.23 0.22 16.62
N TYR A 118 9.03 1.04 15.58
CA TYR A 118 8.64 0.55 14.26
C TYR A 118 9.78 -0.24 13.60
N ALA A 119 9.61 -1.56 13.58
CA ALA A 119 10.40 -2.49 12.78
C ALA A 119 9.48 -3.26 11.83
N SER A 120 9.72 -3.09 10.53
CA SER A 120 8.80 -3.57 9.49
C SER A 120 8.72 -5.10 9.40
N THR A 121 9.71 -5.80 9.94
CA THR A 121 9.88 -7.27 9.98
C THR A 121 9.49 -7.87 11.33
N LEU A 122 9.18 -7.06 12.34
CA LEU A 122 8.75 -7.54 13.66
C LEU A 122 7.23 -7.42 13.84
N ASN A 123 6.69 -8.27 14.69
CA ASN A 123 5.31 -8.14 15.12
C ASN A 123 5.15 -6.93 16.05
N PRO A 124 4.04 -6.17 15.95
CA PRO A 124 2.83 -6.44 15.15
C PRO A 124 2.88 -5.91 13.71
N PHE A 125 3.92 -5.16 13.32
CA PHE A 125 3.95 -4.43 12.04
C PHE A 125 4.06 -5.34 10.82
N MET A 126 4.83 -6.43 10.91
CA MET A 126 4.87 -7.47 9.88
C MET A 126 3.47 -8.06 9.64
N PHE A 127 2.78 -8.47 10.71
CA PHE A 127 1.40 -8.95 10.63
C PHE A 127 0.46 -7.92 10.02
N LEU A 128 0.52 -6.66 10.45
CA LEU A 128 -0.34 -5.58 9.93
C LEU A 128 -0.12 -5.36 8.43
N ARG A 129 1.13 -5.34 7.96
CA ARG A 129 1.44 -5.23 6.52
C ARG A 129 0.85 -6.40 5.73
N ASN A 130 0.97 -7.61 6.24
CA ASN A 130 0.44 -8.82 5.59
C ASN A 130 -1.08 -8.84 5.60
N LEU A 131 -1.70 -8.40 6.69
CA LEU A 131 -3.15 -8.20 6.79
C LEU A 131 -3.64 -7.18 5.75
N PHE A 132 -2.97 -6.04 5.62
CA PHE A 132 -3.36 -5.01 4.65
C PHE A 132 -3.16 -5.49 3.21
N GLY A 133 -2.09 -6.22 2.91
CA GLY A 133 -1.91 -6.91 1.64
C GLY A 133 -3.06 -7.88 1.35
N ALA A 134 -3.42 -8.72 2.34
CA ALA A 134 -4.53 -9.66 2.22
C ALA A 134 -5.88 -8.96 2.02
N MET A 135 -6.11 -7.81 2.68
CA MET A 135 -7.29 -6.98 2.42
C MET A 135 -7.34 -6.55 0.96
N VAL A 136 -6.23 -6.09 0.36
CA VAL A 136 -6.24 -5.70 -1.06
C VAL A 136 -6.52 -6.89 -1.95
N VAL A 137 -5.93 -8.06 -1.69
CA VAL A 137 -6.21 -9.30 -2.44
C VAL A 137 -7.69 -9.67 -2.37
N LEU A 138 -8.29 -9.63 -1.17
CA LEU A 138 -9.72 -9.87 -0.98
C LEU A 138 -10.57 -8.87 -1.79
N GLY A 139 -10.21 -7.60 -1.76
CA GLY A 139 -10.88 -6.56 -2.53
C GLY A 139 -10.82 -6.81 -4.04
N ILE A 140 -9.65 -7.21 -4.57
CA ILE A 140 -9.47 -7.61 -5.98
C ILE A 140 -10.31 -8.84 -6.31
N ALA A 141 -10.32 -9.86 -5.46
CA ALA A 141 -11.10 -11.07 -5.65
C ALA A 141 -12.60 -10.76 -5.75
N ILE A 142 -13.12 -9.93 -4.85
CA ILE A 142 -14.52 -9.48 -4.90
C ILE A 142 -14.78 -8.66 -6.17
N ALA A 143 -13.85 -7.79 -6.58
CA ALA A 143 -13.99 -6.99 -7.81
C ALA A 143 -14.08 -7.87 -9.07
N LEU A 144 -13.22 -8.88 -9.17
CA LEU A 144 -13.22 -9.86 -10.26
C LEU A 144 -14.51 -10.68 -10.24
N TYR A 145 -14.87 -11.26 -9.09
CA TYR A 145 -16.09 -12.03 -8.94
C TYR A 145 -17.34 -11.25 -9.38
N ARG A 146 -17.47 -9.99 -8.93
CA ARG A 146 -18.60 -9.13 -9.31
C ARG A 146 -18.60 -8.77 -10.80
N ARG A 147 -17.44 -8.57 -11.43
CA ARG A 147 -17.36 -8.32 -12.88
C ARG A 147 -17.72 -9.53 -13.73
N LEU A 148 -17.45 -10.73 -13.23
CA LEU A 148 -17.79 -11.97 -13.94
C LEU A 148 -19.27 -12.33 -13.79
N THR A 149 -19.86 -12.08 -12.61
CA THR A 149 -21.25 -12.48 -12.28
C THR A 149 -22.31 -11.43 -12.61
N VAL A 150 -22.03 -10.14 -12.42
CA VAL A 150 -23.02 -9.07 -12.61
C VAL A 150 -23.01 -8.58 -14.06
N LYS A 151 -24.04 -8.97 -14.82
CA LYS A 151 -24.17 -8.70 -16.27
C LYS A 151 -24.03 -7.21 -16.63
N ASP A 152 -24.68 -6.33 -15.88
CA ASP A 152 -24.66 -4.88 -16.18
C ASP A 152 -23.27 -4.28 -15.95
N LEU A 153 -22.58 -4.69 -14.89
CA LEU A 153 -21.20 -4.27 -14.60
C LEU A 153 -20.21 -4.71 -15.68
N ARG A 154 -20.44 -5.90 -16.25
CA ARG A 154 -19.62 -6.43 -17.36
C ARG A 154 -19.81 -5.61 -18.64
N ARG A 155 -21.01 -5.09 -18.89
CA ARG A 155 -21.33 -4.26 -20.06
C ARG A 155 -20.81 -2.83 -19.93
N THR A 156 -20.81 -2.28 -18.72
CA THR A 156 -20.40 -0.89 -18.45
C THR A 156 -18.93 -0.73 -18.06
N THR A 157 -18.17 -1.82 -17.94
CA THR A 157 -16.74 -1.76 -17.64
C THR A 157 -15.97 -0.97 -18.70
N ASN A 158 -15.18 0.00 -18.26
CA ASN A 158 -14.24 0.70 -19.15
C ASN A 158 -12.86 0.02 -19.14
N SER A 159 -12.04 0.29 -20.16
CA SER A 159 -10.63 -0.14 -20.25
C SER A 159 -9.80 0.37 -19.08
N GLY A 160 -10.06 1.60 -18.63
CA GLY A 160 -9.38 2.20 -17.46
C GLY A 160 -9.56 1.38 -16.18
N ASP A 161 -10.79 0.91 -15.91
CA ASP A 161 -11.05 0.08 -14.74
C ASP A 161 -10.31 -1.26 -14.80
N ARG A 162 -10.27 -1.87 -15.99
CA ARG A 162 -9.56 -3.14 -16.20
C ARG A 162 -8.07 -2.96 -15.98
N PHE A 163 -7.50 -1.89 -16.56
CA PHE A 163 -6.09 -1.55 -16.39
C PHE A 163 -5.75 -1.34 -14.91
N ALA A 164 -6.56 -0.57 -14.18
CA ALA A 164 -6.32 -0.31 -12.76
C ALA A 164 -6.34 -1.59 -11.91
N ILE A 165 -7.31 -2.48 -12.13
CA ILE A 165 -7.40 -3.76 -11.40
C ILE A 165 -6.21 -4.67 -11.71
N VAL A 166 -5.84 -4.79 -12.99
CA VAL A 166 -4.70 -5.63 -13.41
C VAL A 166 -3.38 -5.09 -12.85
N LEU A 167 -3.16 -3.78 -12.96
CA LEU A 167 -1.95 -3.14 -12.43
C LEU A 167 -1.86 -3.32 -10.91
N LEU A 168 -2.96 -3.10 -10.19
CA LEU A 168 -3.01 -3.29 -8.75
C LEU A 168 -2.73 -4.76 -8.37
N ALA A 169 -3.30 -5.71 -9.09
CA ALA A 169 -3.02 -7.13 -8.87
C ALA A 169 -1.54 -7.44 -9.07
N ILE A 170 -0.93 -7.00 -10.17
CA ILE A 170 0.50 -7.22 -10.43
C ILE A 170 1.35 -6.66 -9.29
N ILE A 171 1.08 -5.43 -8.85
CA ILE A 171 1.84 -4.80 -7.75
C ILE A 171 1.73 -5.64 -6.47
N ILE A 172 0.51 -5.99 -6.06
CA ILE A 172 0.28 -6.71 -4.80
C ILE A 172 0.86 -8.13 -4.84
N PHE A 173 0.59 -8.89 -5.90
CA PHE A 173 1.13 -10.24 -6.04
C PHE A 173 2.65 -10.24 -6.15
N SER A 174 3.25 -9.25 -6.83
CA SER A 174 4.71 -9.14 -6.88
C SER A 174 5.33 -8.91 -5.50
N GLY A 175 4.66 -8.14 -4.62
CA GLY A 175 5.07 -7.96 -3.22
C GLY A 175 5.07 -9.27 -2.43
N PHE A 176 3.98 -10.03 -2.48
CA PHE A 176 3.89 -11.33 -1.80
C PHE A 176 4.90 -12.36 -2.32
N LEU A 177 5.12 -12.39 -3.64
CA LEU A 177 6.13 -13.27 -4.24
C LEU A 177 7.54 -12.89 -3.77
N LEU A 178 7.85 -11.60 -3.71
CA LEU A 178 9.13 -11.12 -3.20
C LEU A 178 9.33 -11.50 -1.73
N GLU A 179 8.33 -11.28 -0.88
CA GLU A 179 8.36 -11.65 0.53
C GLU A 179 8.57 -13.17 0.71
N SER A 180 7.87 -13.99 -0.09
CA SER A 180 8.01 -15.45 -0.07
C SER A 180 9.44 -15.90 -0.41
N VAL A 181 10.06 -15.26 -1.42
CA VAL A 181 11.45 -15.56 -1.80
C VAL A 181 12.44 -15.09 -0.72
N GLN A 182 12.16 -13.95 -0.07
CA GLN A 182 13.00 -13.44 1.01
C GLN A 182 12.99 -14.36 2.23
N ILE A 183 11.82 -14.90 2.61
CA ILE A 183 11.69 -15.82 3.74
C ILE A 183 12.54 -17.07 3.52
N LEU A 184 12.56 -17.63 2.31
CA LEU A 184 13.30 -18.86 1.99
C LEU A 184 14.81 -18.64 1.79
N SER A 185 15.29 -17.39 1.80
CA SER A 185 16.66 -17.05 1.39
C SER A 185 17.64 -17.09 2.56
N SER A 186 18.59 -18.03 2.51
CA SER A 186 19.72 -18.08 3.44
C SER A 186 20.61 -16.84 3.37
N SER A 187 20.76 -16.22 2.20
CA SER A 187 21.51 -14.96 2.06
C SER A 187 20.84 -13.80 2.80
N ILE A 188 19.50 -13.73 2.78
CA ILE A 188 18.76 -12.69 3.52
C ILE A 188 18.86 -12.95 5.02
N PHE A 189 18.78 -14.22 5.44
CA PHE A 189 19.04 -14.62 6.82
C PHE A 189 20.42 -14.16 7.29
N ASP A 190 21.49 -14.51 6.56
CA ASP A 190 22.87 -14.16 6.94
C ASP A 190 23.06 -12.63 6.99
N GLN A 191 22.40 -11.89 6.08
CA GLN A 191 22.39 -10.44 6.13
C GLN A 191 21.72 -9.91 7.40
N MET A 192 20.54 -10.42 7.76
CA MET A 192 19.84 -10.01 8.99
C MET A 192 20.66 -10.33 10.24
N VAL A 193 21.25 -11.53 10.31
CA VAL A 193 22.12 -11.90 11.43
C VAL A 193 23.30 -10.92 11.52
N LYS A 194 23.94 -10.59 10.41
CA LYS A 194 25.03 -9.60 10.40
C LYS A 194 24.57 -8.21 10.85
N ASP A 195 23.44 -7.74 10.35
CA ASP A 195 22.93 -6.38 10.58
C ASP A 195 22.43 -6.19 12.02
N TYR A 196 21.83 -7.22 12.63
CA TYR A 196 21.18 -7.13 13.95
C TYR A 196 21.98 -7.77 15.10
N SER A 197 22.74 -8.84 14.86
CA SER A 197 23.54 -9.51 15.90
C SER A 197 25.04 -9.19 15.82
N GLY A 198 25.49 -8.49 14.78
CA GLY A 198 26.89 -8.12 14.57
C GLY A 198 27.84 -9.31 14.31
N ALA A 199 27.30 -10.43 13.85
CA ALA A 199 27.82 -11.78 14.08
C ALA A 199 29.26 -12.12 13.61
N VAL A 200 29.94 -12.81 14.54
CA VAL A 200 30.81 -13.99 14.34
C VAL A 200 29.91 -15.23 14.44
N GLU A 201 30.25 -16.35 13.79
CA GLU A 201 29.45 -17.59 13.83
C GLU A 201 29.45 -18.23 15.25
N THR A 202 28.37 -18.03 16.02
CA THR A 202 28.18 -18.55 17.40
C THR A 202 27.24 -19.76 17.44
N GLU A 203 27.21 -20.49 18.57
CA GLU A 203 26.22 -21.55 18.82
C GLU A 203 24.77 -21.03 18.80
N GLU A 204 24.54 -19.80 19.23
CA GLU A 204 23.21 -19.14 19.18
C GLU A 204 22.69 -19.02 17.75
N ILE A 205 23.57 -18.67 16.80
CA ILE A 205 23.20 -18.59 15.38
C ILE A 205 22.88 -19.98 14.81
N LYS A 206 23.53 -21.05 15.30
CA LYS A 206 23.19 -22.42 14.87
C LYS A 206 21.80 -22.84 15.36
N HIS A 207 21.44 -22.49 16.60
CA HIS A 207 20.08 -22.66 17.11
C HIS A 207 19.05 -21.93 16.25
N LEU A 208 19.34 -20.67 15.90
CA LEU A 208 18.45 -19.85 15.06
C LEU A 208 18.33 -20.41 13.64
N LYS A 209 19.43 -20.84 13.01
CA LYS A 209 19.43 -21.48 11.69
C LYS A 209 18.56 -22.74 11.67
N ALA A 210 18.68 -23.61 12.68
CA ALA A 210 17.86 -24.82 12.80
C ALA A 210 16.36 -24.49 12.95
N TYR A 211 16.02 -23.48 13.75
CA TYR A 211 14.65 -23.01 13.88
C TYR A 211 14.10 -22.48 12.54
N TRP A 212 14.87 -21.67 11.80
CA TRP A 212 14.44 -21.11 10.52
C TRP A 212 14.33 -22.14 9.40
N GLU A 213 15.23 -23.12 9.37
CA GLU A 213 15.13 -24.25 8.45
C GLU A 213 13.86 -25.07 8.70
N GLN A 214 13.56 -25.37 9.97
CA GLN A 214 12.41 -26.18 10.35
C GLN A 214 11.06 -25.45 10.17
N GLU A 215 10.94 -24.20 10.63
CA GLU A 215 9.66 -23.47 10.63
C GLU A 215 9.42 -22.66 9.35
N PHE A 216 10.47 -22.08 8.77
CA PHE A 216 10.35 -21.21 7.60
C PHE A 216 10.85 -21.88 6.30
N GLY A 217 11.44 -23.07 6.36
CA GLY A 217 11.91 -23.82 5.19
C GLY A 217 13.14 -23.22 4.53
N VAL A 218 13.97 -22.47 5.28
CA VAL A 218 15.20 -21.87 4.74
C VAL A 218 16.21 -22.96 4.41
N VAL A 219 16.76 -22.92 3.19
CA VAL A 219 17.78 -23.87 2.76
C VAL A 219 19.18 -23.27 2.98
N PHE A 220 19.88 -23.78 3.98
CA PHE A 220 21.27 -23.39 4.27
C PHE A 220 22.28 -24.30 3.53
N PRO A 221 23.40 -23.76 3.02
CA PRO A 221 24.49 -24.57 2.49
C PRO A 221 25.27 -25.23 3.65
N GLY A 222 24.99 -26.50 3.95
CA GLY A 222 25.66 -27.28 4.99
C GLY A 222 24.68 -28.11 5.83
N ALA A 223 25.18 -28.97 6.72
CA ALA A 223 24.32 -29.74 7.61
C ALA A 223 23.80 -28.85 8.75
N VAL A 224 22.54 -28.43 8.65
CA VAL A 224 21.70 -28.11 9.80
C VAL A 224 20.61 -29.17 9.79
N HIS A 225 20.36 -29.86 10.91
CA HIS A 225 19.13 -30.60 11.24
C HIS A 225 19.22 -31.25 12.65
N PRO A 226 19.36 -30.52 13.76
CA PRO A 226 18.87 -31.00 15.04
C PRO A 226 17.34 -30.88 15.08
N THR A 227 16.64 -32.00 15.17
CA THR A 227 15.18 -32.07 15.39
C THR A 227 14.80 -32.07 16.87
N ASP A 228 15.78 -31.87 17.76
CA ASP A 228 15.58 -31.81 19.20
C ASP A 228 14.71 -30.60 19.59
N PRO A 229 13.54 -30.81 20.23
CA PRO A 229 12.65 -29.73 20.64
C PRO A 229 13.31 -28.66 21.52
N GLU A 230 14.24 -29.03 22.40
CA GLU A 230 14.94 -28.06 23.26
C GLU A 230 15.94 -27.20 22.44
N TYR A 231 16.52 -27.77 21.38
CA TYR A 231 17.39 -27.05 20.46
C TYR A 231 16.61 -26.01 19.65
N LEU A 232 15.43 -26.39 19.12
CA LEU A 232 14.55 -25.50 18.37
C LEU A 232 13.95 -24.39 19.25
N LYS A 233 13.63 -24.70 20.50
CA LYS A 233 13.12 -23.71 21.47
C LYS A 233 14.11 -22.57 21.72
N LYS A 234 15.41 -22.87 21.81
CA LYS A 234 16.45 -21.84 21.93
C LYS A 234 16.50 -20.93 20.71
N GLY A 235 16.40 -21.52 19.50
CA GLY A 235 16.34 -20.75 18.25
C GLY A 235 15.10 -19.88 18.14
N ARG A 236 13.96 -20.38 18.63
CA ARG A 236 12.70 -19.61 18.69
C ARG A 236 12.80 -18.40 19.62
N LEU A 237 13.36 -18.57 20.82
CA LEU A 237 13.52 -17.45 21.76
C LEU A 237 14.36 -16.34 21.14
N LEU A 238 15.46 -16.69 20.47
CA LEU A 238 16.31 -15.73 19.77
C LEU A 238 15.62 -15.05 18.57
N HIS A 239 14.60 -15.67 17.98
CA HIS A 239 13.79 -15.05 16.92
C HIS A 239 12.75 -14.06 17.47
N GLU A 240 12.31 -14.25 18.72
CA GLU A 240 11.30 -13.41 19.37
C GLU A 240 11.91 -12.23 20.16
N GLU A 241 13.22 -12.25 20.41
CA GLU A 241 14.02 -11.15 21.00
C GLU A 241 14.36 -10.05 19.98
#